data_AF-A0A7M3WDF2-F1
#
_entry.id   AF-A0A7M3WDF2-F1
#
_cell.length_a   1.000
_cell.length_b   1.000
_cell.length_c   1.000
_cell.angle_alpha   90.00
_cell.angle_beta   90.00
_cell.angle_gamma   90.00
#
_symmetry.space_group_name_H-M   'P 1'
#
loop_
_entity.id
_entity.type
_entity.pdbx_description
1 polymer ?
#
loop_
_entity_poly.entity_id
_entity_poly.type
_entity_poly.pdbx_seq_one_letter_code
_entity_poly.pdbx_strand_id
1 'polypeptide(L)' 'MIDSCNLIVVDDLAAWLGTGAPPSPRKIVESLRQNGHVAAISGYGKPSFRTAAPWEAVVEAAMSIHPPM' A
#
# COMPACT_ATOMS: atom_id res chain seq x y z
N MET A 1 -20.13 1.30 -5.93
CA MET A 1 -19.53 -0.01 -6.25
C MET A 1 -18.11 0.30 -6.70
N ILE A 2 -17.10 -0.14 -5.97
CA ILE A 2 -15.72 0.01 -6.44
C ILE A 2 -15.37 -1.29 -7.14
N ASP A 3 -15.41 -1.24 -8.47
CA ASP A 3 -15.37 -2.41 -9.35
C ASP A 3 -13.94 -2.93 -9.58
N SER A 4 -12.91 -2.26 -9.05
CA SER A 4 -11.51 -2.69 -9.17
C SER A 4 -10.68 -2.16 -8.00
N CYS A 5 -10.42 -3.03 -7.02
CA CYS A 5 -9.41 -2.76 -6.00
C CYS A 5 -8.15 -3.56 -6.32
N ASN A 6 -7.07 -2.87 -6.67
CA ASN A 6 -5.77 -3.47 -6.95
C ASN A 6 -5.26 -4.19 -5.69
N LEU A 7 -4.83 -5.45 -5.84
CA LEU A 7 -4.16 -6.20 -4.77
C LEU A 7 -2.66 -5.89 -4.84
N ILE A 8 -2.11 -5.35 -3.76
CA ILE A 8 -0.71 -4.98 -3.66
C ILE A 8 -0.06 -5.82 -2.56
N VAL A 9 0.97 -6.58 -2.94
CA VAL A 9 1.81 -7.33 -2.01
C VAL A 9 2.91 -6.39 -1.54
N VAL A 10 3.07 -6.28 -0.23
CA VAL A 10 3.96 -5.27 0.38
C VAL A 10 5.43 -5.56 0.11
N ASP A 11 5.83 -6.83 0.08
CA ASP A 11 7.21 -7.20 -0.23
C ASP A 11 7.60 -6.76 -1.65
N ASP A 12 6.72 -7.00 -2.62
CA ASP A 12 6.93 -6.60 -4.01
C ASP A 12 6.93 -5.07 -4.15
N LEU A 13 6.03 -4.38 -3.42
CA LEU A 13 6.01 -2.92 -3.34
C LEU A 13 7.35 -2.36 -2.83
N ALA A 14 7.89 -2.92 -1.76
CA ALA A 14 9.17 -2.47 -1.21
C ALA A 14 10.35 -2.77 -2.14
N ALA A 15 10.31 -3.90 -2.84
CA ALA A 15 11.31 -4.23 -3.86
C ALA A 15 11.28 -3.24 -5.03
N TRP A 16 10.10 -2.80 -5.47
CA TRP A 16 9.95 -1.80 -6.53
C TRP A 16 10.39 -0.40 -6.09
N LEU A 17 10.13 -0.04 -4.83
CA LEU A 17 10.49 1.28 -4.29
C LEU A 17 11.92 1.36 -3.77
N GLY A 18 12.63 0.24 -3.65
CA GLY A 18 13.99 0.19 -3.12
C GLY A 18 14.11 0.58 -1.63
N THR A 19 13.01 0.55 -0.87
CA THR A 19 12.96 1.04 0.52
C THR A 19 13.60 0.09 1.54
N GLY A 20 14.14 -1.05 1.09
CA GLY A 20 14.84 -2.05 1.90
C GLY A 20 13.92 -2.90 2.79
N ALA A 21 13.07 -2.28 3.60
CA ALA A 21 12.11 -2.94 4.47
C ALA A 21 10.65 -2.71 4.01
N PRO A 22 9.80 -3.74 4.04
CA PRO A 22 8.39 -3.61 3.69
C PRO A 22 7.62 -2.76 4.71
N PRO A 23 6.94 -1.66 4.28
CA PRO A 23 6.07 -0.89 5.17
C PRO A 23 4.90 -1.75 5.67
N SER A 24 4.49 -1.62 6.94
CA SER A 24 3.37 -2.41 7.45
C SER A 24 2.09 -2.17 6.60
N PRO A 25 1.44 -3.21 6.05
CA PRO A 25 0.24 -3.03 5.21
C PRO A 25 -0.88 -2.27 5.94
N ARG A 26 -0.97 -2.41 7.26
CA ARG A 26 -1.92 -1.63 8.09
C ARG A 26 -1.66 -0.13 8.03
N LYS A 27 -0.41 0.28 8.16
CA LYS A 27 -0.02 1.69 8.09
C LYS A 27 -0.31 2.29 6.71
N ILE A 28 -0.08 1.53 5.65
CA ILE A 28 -0.39 1.97 4.27
C ILE A 28 -1.90 2.17 4.11
N VAL A 29 -2.71 1.21 4.55
CA VAL A 29 -4.18 1.30 4.49
C VAL A 29 -4.68 2.49 5.31
N GLU A 30 -4.13 2.74 6.49
CA GLU A 30 -4.47 3.91 7.32
C GLU A 30 -4.13 5.22 6.62
N SER A 31 -2.92 5.36 6.06
CA SER A 31 -2.49 6.54 5.31
C SER A 31 -3.39 6.80 4.10
N LEU A 32 -3.69 5.77 3.30
CA LEU A 32 -4.59 5.88 2.15
C LEU A 32 -6.01 6.31 2.56
N ARG A 33 -6.53 5.78 3.68
CA ARG A 33 -7.84 6.18 4.20
C ARG A 33 -7.86 7.61 4.71
N GLN A 34 -6.80 8.06 5.36
CA GLN A 34 -6.66 9.45 5.81
C GLN A 34 -6.66 10.43 4.63
N ASN A 35 -6.12 10.02 3.48
CA ASN A 35 -6.14 10.77 2.23
C ASN A 35 -7.46 10.61 1.42
N GLY A 36 -8.50 9.98 1.99
CA GLY A 36 -9.81 9.83 1.36
C GLY A 36 -9.93 8.67 0.37
N HIS A 37 -8.92 7.80 0.28
CA HIS A 37 -8.97 6.64 -0.61
C HIS A 37 -9.57 5.40 0.07
N VAL A 38 -10.21 4.55 -0.73
CA VAL A 38 -10.69 3.25 -0.26
C VAL A 38 -9.55 2.25 -0.25
N ALA A 39 -9.21 1.77 0.95
CA ALA A 39 -8.19 0.75 1.15
C ALA A 39 -8.60 -0.25 2.26
N ALA A 40 -8.18 -1.50 2.15
CA ALA A 40 -8.43 -2.55 3.13
C ALA A 40 -7.31 -3.60 3.13
N ILE A 41 -7.08 -4.24 4.27
CA ILE A 41 -6.13 -5.36 4.36
C ILE A 41 -6.69 -6.56 3.60
N SER A 42 -5.81 -7.26 2.88
CA SER A 42 -6.17 -8.52 2.22
C SER A 42 -5.63 -9.69 3.02
N GLY A 43 -6.43 -10.76 3.12
CA GLY A 43 -6.02 -12.05 3.66
C GLY A 43 -5.34 -12.95 2.63
N TYR A 44 -4.78 -12.39 1.56
CA TYR A 44 -3.98 -13.16 0.60
C TYR A 44 -2.76 -13.73 1.34
N GLY A 45 -2.23 -14.88 0.91
CA GLY A 45 -1.21 -15.64 1.64
C GLY A 45 0.11 -14.92 1.95
N LYS A 46 0.27 -13.65 1.51
CA LYS A 46 1.35 -12.73 1.85
C LYS A 46 0.81 -11.40 2.39
N PRO A 47 1.58 -10.66 3.21
CA PRO A 47 1.20 -9.33 3.68
C PRO A 47 0.82 -8.42 2.49
N SER A 48 -0.46 -8.06 2.41
CA SER A 48 -1.02 -7.37 1.25
C SER A 48 -2.24 -6.54 1.61
N PHE A 49 -2.56 -5.59 0.74
CA PHE A 49 -3.73 -4.75 0.87
C PHE A 49 -4.40 -4.55 -0.50
N ARG A 50 -5.68 -4.20 -0.45
CA ARG A 50 -6.46 -3.82 -1.61
C ARG A 50 -6.76 -2.33 -1.56
N THR A 51 -6.62 -1.64 -2.68
CA THR A 51 -6.98 -0.22 -2.77
C THR A 51 -7.51 0.17 -4.14
N ALA A 52 -8.38 1.18 -4.14
CA ALA A 52 -8.84 1.90 -5.32
C ALA A 52 -8.02 3.18 -5.56
N ALA A 53 -7.02 3.44 -4.73
CA ALA A 53 -6.13 4.58 -4.89
C ALA A 53 -5.33 4.46 -6.20
N PRO A 54 -5.01 5.60 -6.85
CA PRO A 54 -4.06 5.63 -7.95
C PRO A 54 -2.67 5.20 -7.47
N TRP A 55 -1.82 4.75 -8.40
CA TRP A 55 -0.49 4.22 -8.07
C TRP A 55 0.36 5.25 -7.32
N GLU A 56 0.29 6.51 -7.72
CA GLU A 56 1.01 7.64 -7.12
C GLU A 56 0.70 7.75 -5.62
N ALA A 57 -0.57 7.67 -5.22
CA ALA A 57 -0.98 7.73 -3.83
C ALA A 57 -0.48 6.51 -3.02
N VAL A 58 -0.34 5.35 -3.66
CA VAL A 58 0.24 4.16 -3.03
C VAL A 58 1.73 4.36 -2.75
N VAL A 59 2.47 4.92 -3.72
CA VAL A 59 3.89 5.21 -3.58
C VAL A 59 4.13 6.26 -2.50
N GLU A 60 3.35 7.35 -2.48
CA GLU A 60 3.43 8.38 -1.45
C GLU A 60 3.15 7.82 -0.06
N ALA A 61 2.11 7.00 0.10
CA ALA A 61 1.79 6.35 1.37
C ALA A 61 2.93 5.43 1.83
N ALA A 62 3.54 4.66 0.92
CA ALA A 62 4.65 3.78 1.24
C ALA A 62 5.92 4.56 1.64
N MET A 63 6.29 5.59 0.86
CA MET A 63 7.46 6.44 1.14
C MET A 63 7.30 7.28 2.41
N SER A 64 6.08 7.71 2.74
CA SER A 64 5.81 8.43 3.99
C SER A 64 6.04 7.57 5.24
N ILE A 65 5.95 6.24 5.11
CA ILE A 65 6.15 5.30 6.23
C ILE A 65 7.61 4.87 6.31
N HIS A 66 8.22 4.59 5.16
CA HIS A 66 9.64 4.25 5.03
C HIS A 66 10.25 5.08 3.89
N PRO A 67 10.91 6.21 4.21
CA PRO A 67 11.64 6.96 3.19
C PRO A 67 12.80 6.10 2.65
N PRO A 68 13.13 6.22 1.34
CA PRO A 68 14.28 5.51 0.77
C PRO A 68 15.58 5.96 1.47
N MET A 69 16.48 5.00 1.71
CA MET A 69 17.84 5.23 2.22
C MET A 69 18.75 5.82 1.16
#